data_AF-A0A536CZE8-F1
#
_entry.id   AF-A0A536CZE8-F1
#
_cell.length_a   1.000
_cell.length_b   1.000
_cell.length_c   1.000
_cell.angle_alpha   90.00
_cell.angle_beta   90.00
_cell.angle_gamma   90.00
#
_symmetry.space_group_name_H-M   'P 1'
#
loop_
_entity.id
_entity.type
_entity.pdbx_description
1 polymer ?
#
loop_
_entity_poly.entity_id
_entity_poly.type
_entity_poly.pdbx_seq_one_letter_code
_entity_poly.pdbx_strand_id
1 'polypeptide(L)'
;MGHAGRGRRAHHQRRRSCRRQPDHGQPESGRDAARDVHASDSSLGRRGVAPPAGASGDARSRRFESGSLQVRSIVRWSSSWLLRFAAVLALAVLLAACGGGGGGAPAAGSAPTPAVVAPTTAPAGAQGAAAPTAPAQPQASGAAQKSSKDTLTIVFQANQGTLDPHFAATNQELLVNRNIYSALLKYKPDSTELTGDLATSWDASPDGLSYTFKLRQDVDWQKGFGHFTANDVKGSFDRLKAPETKSPFAGSVSMLKEVQVVDDYTVKFILSEPYAAFPHLLTNYRAGPIVNVKAVQQFGKDYDWNPVGTGPYQFESGVPKQEAIITANDRYFGGPPPIKRVVTRTIPDMNAQVVGLESGQYDMLYVAAEQVQP
;
A
#
# COMPACT_ATOMS: atom_id res chain seq x y z
N MET A 1 -33.55 59.05 13.10
CA MET A 1 -33.49 58.85 14.56
C MET A 1 -32.06 58.56 14.95
N GLY A 2 -31.39 59.56 15.52
CA GLY A 2 -30.04 59.41 16.07
C GLY A 2 -30.10 59.23 17.58
N HIS A 3 -29.08 58.56 18.15
CA HIS A 3 -28.51 58.99 19.42
C HIS A 3 -27.08 58.47 19.57
N ALA A 4 -26.22 59.42 19.92
CA ALA A 4 -24.80 59.28 20.23
C ALA A 4 -24.55 58.68 21.61
N GLY A 5 -23.31 58.21 21.86
CA GLY A 5 -22.83 58.04 23.22
C GLY A 5 -21.48 57.32 23.41
N ARG A 6 -20.37 58.07 23.25
CA ARG A 6 -19.10 58.08 24.06
C ARG A 6 -18.47 56.73 24.47
N GLY A 7 -17.21 56.38 24.22
CA GLY A 7 -15.98 57.17 24.11
C GLY A 7 -15.23 57.26 25.45
N ARG A 8 -14.17 56.44 25.64
CA ARG A 8 -12.81 56.83 26.13
C ARG A 8 -11.91 55.61 26.40
N ARG A 9 -10.74 55.62 25.76
CA ARG A 9 -9.51 54.92 26.17
C ARG A 9 -8.72 55.83 27.12
N ALA A 10 -7.92 55.26 28.02
CA ALA A 10 -6.45 55.36 28.00
C ALA A 10 -5.76 55.29 29.39
N HIS A 11 -4.64 54.55 29.39
CA HIS A 11 -3.38 54.74 30.14
C HIS A 11 -3.36 54.67 31.68
N HIS A 12 -2.62 53.68 32.24
CA HIS A 12 -1.26 53.94 32.78
C HIS A 12 -0.48 52.68 33.21
N GLN A 13 0.81 52.66 32.80
CA GLN A 13 2.05 52.23 33.49
C GLN A 13 2.22 50.77 33.95
N ARG A 14 3.16 49.98 33.41
CA ARG A 14 4.66 50.01 33.47
C ARG A 14 5.27 49.86 34.87
N ARG A 15 6.04 48.79 35.07
CA ARG A 15 7.42 48.66 35.62
C ARG A 15 7.74 47.14 35.63
N ARG A 16 8.68 46.55 34.87
CA ARG A 16 10.15 46.70 34.70
C ARG A 16 10.97 46.63 36.01
N SER A 17 11.65 45.49 36.18
CA SER A 17 13.05 45.35 36.66
C SER A 17 13.43 43.87 36.56
N CYS A 18 14.31 43.41 35.65
CA CYS A 18 15.78 43.52 35.59
C CYS A 18 16.55 42.65 36.61
N ARG A 19 17.64 42.05 36.09
CA ARG A 19 18.77 41.29 36.70
C ARG A 19 18.54 39.77 36.83
N ARG A 20 19.52 38.90 36.56
CA ARG A 20 20.95 39.00 36.20
C ARG A 20 21.39 37.61 35.72
N GLN A 21 22.22 37.56 34.67
CA GLN A 21 23.13 36.44 34.41
C GLN A 21 24.22 36.38 35.49
N PRO A 22 24.83 35.21 35.66
CA PRO A 22 26.29 35.18 35.60
C PRO A 22 26.82 34.11 34.64
N ASP A 23 27.96 34.51 34.12
CA ASP A 23 28.97 33.85 33.29
C ASP A 23 29.82 32.86 34.12
N HIS A 24 30.16 31.71 33.55
CA HIS A 24 31.21 30.74 33.91
C HIS A 24 31.04 29.56 32.92
N GLY A 25 32.00 29.04 32.18
CA GLY A 25 33.43 29.25 32.03
C GLY A 25 33.92 28.05 31.21
N GLN A 26 34.49 28.29 30.03
CA GLN A 26 35.27 27.28 29.32
C GLN A 26 36.62 27.07 30.02
N PRO A 27 37.28 25.93 29.76
CA PRO A 27 38.71 25.91 29.60
C PRO A 27 39.09 25.56 28.15
N GLU A 28 39.90 26.44 27.56
CA GLU A 28 40.72 26.18 26.38
C GLU A 28 41.99 25.38 26.76
N SER A 29 42.53 24.75 25.70
CA SER A 29 43.96 24.58 25.39
C SER A 29 44.66 23.30 25.85
N GLY A 30 45.30 22.63 24.88
CA GLY A 30 46.35 21.66 25.18
C GLY A 30 46.82 20.72 24.08
N ARG A 31 47.27 21.25 22.92
CA ARG A 31 48.44 20.80 22.13
C ARG A 31 48.42 19.38 21.51
N ASP A 32 48.42 19.31 20.18
CA ASP A 32 49.63 19.13 19.34
C ASP A 32 50.40 17.83 19.60
N ALA A 33 50.28 16.89 18.65
CA ALA A 33 51.42 16.14 18.11
C ALA A 33 51.02 15.46 16.78
N ALA A 34 51.33 16.14 15.68
CA ALA A 34 51.68 15.47 14.44
C ALA A 34 53.11 14.90 14.57
N ARG A 35 53.31 13.67 14.07
CA ARG A 35 54.56 13.04 13.55
C ARG A 35 54.31 11.54 13.48
N ASP A 36 54.19 10.94 12.30
CA ASP A 36 55.23 10.63 11.31
C ASP A 36 55.56 9.13 11.35
N VAL A 37 55.35 8.49 10.20
CA VAL A 37 56.21 7.49 9.55
C VAL A 37 56.54 6.21 10.35
N HIS A 38 55.96 5.09 9.91
CA HIS A 38 56.79 3.97 9.44
C HIS A 38 56.06 3.11 8.42
N ALA A 39 56.58 3.17 7.19
CA ALA A 39 56.52 2.09 6.25
C ALA A 39 57.42 0.94 6.76
N SER A 40 56.95 -0.29 6.62
CA SER A 40 57.84 -1.43 6.45
C SER A 40 57.14 -2.48 5.60
N ASP A 41 57.54 -2.43 4.34
CA ASP A 41 57.53 -3.46 3.33
C ASP A 41 58.28 -4.72 3.80
N SER A 42 57.77 -5.91 3.45
CA SER A 42 58.46 -7.19 3.17
C SER A 42 57.42 -8.32 3.27
N SER A 43 56.89 -8.87 2.17
CA SER A 43 57.54 -9.74 1.17
C SER A 43 58.04 -11.07 1.74
N LEU A 44 57.81 -12.14 0.95
CA LEU A 44 57.98 -13.59 1.19
C LEU A 44 56.64 -14.28 1.53
N GLY A 45 56.03 -15.13 0.70
CA GLY A 45 56.49 -15.87 -0.47
C GLY A 45 56.15 -17.36 -0.30
N ARG A 46 55.66 -17.99 -1.38
CA ARG A 46 55.51 -19.45 -1.61
C ARG A 46 54.34 -20.13 -0.86
N ARG A 47 53.51 -21.02 -1.42
CA ARG A 47 53.31 -21.78 -2.68
C ARG A 47 51.78 -21.99 -2.74
N GLY A 48 51.04 -21.97 -3.84
CA GLY A 48 51.24 -22.71 -5.09
C GLY A 48 50.66 -24.13 -4.98
N VAL A 49 49.34 -24.31 -5.15
CA VAL A 49 48.73 -25.56 -5.65
C VAL A 49 47.49 -25.21 -6.48
N ALA A 50 47.62 -25.38 -7.79
CA ALA A 50 46.53 -25.41 -8.77
C ALA A 50 46.07 -26.88 -8.96
N PRO A 51 44.84 -27.13 -9.46
CA PRO A 51 44.25 -28.46 -9.54
C PRO A 51 44.67 -29.20 -10.83
N PRO A 52 44.63 -30.54 -10.88
CA PRO A 52 44.82 -31.23 -12.14
C PRO A 52 43.52 -31.27 -12.95
N ALA A 53 43.64 -30.93 -14.23
CA ALA A 53 42.67 -31.18 -15.28
C ALA A 53 42.98 -32.51 -15.99
N GLY A 54 41.93 -33.17 -16.48
CA GLY A 54 42.00 -34.05 -17.65
C GLY A 54 41.41 -35.44 -17.47
N ALA A 55 40.18 -35.64 -17.98
CA ALA A 55 39.83 -36.81 -18.78
C ALA A 55 38.49 -36.58 -19.49
N SER A 56 38.58 -36.38 -20.80
CA SER A 56 37.52 -36.50 -21.79
C SER A 56 36.99 -37.94 -21.87
N GLY A 57 35.68 -38.12 -22.01
CA GLY A 57 35.12 -39.43 -22.37
C GLY A 57 33.61 -39.57 -22.22
N ASP A 58 32.94 -39.53 -23.35
CA ASP A 58 31.70 -40.24 -23.70
C ASP A 58 30.34 -39.85 -23.10
N ALA A 59 29.50 -39.41 -24.04
CA ALA A 59 28.06 -39.36 -23.95
C ALA A 59 27.48 -40.76 -23.65
N ARG A 60 26.67 -40.85 -22.60
CA ARG A 60 25.58 -41.82 -22.55
C ARG A 60 24.46 -41.33 -21.65
N SER A 61 23.33 -41.04 -22.29
CA SER A 61 22.02 -40.81 -21.69
C SER A 61 21.73 -41.79 -20.55
N ARG A 62 21.67 -41.29 -19.31
CA ARG A 62 21.07 -42.01 -18.20
C ARG A 62 19.78 -41.31 -17.80
N ARG A 63 18.71 -41.94 -18.25
CA ARG A 63 17.32 -41.79 -17.82
C ARG A 63 17.29 -41.82 -16.28
N PHE A 64 16.89 -40.70 -15.66
CA PHE A 64 16.63 -40.66 -14.22
C PHE A 64 15.34 -41.45 -13.98
N GLU A 65 15.48 -42.67 -13.48
CA GLU A 65 14.39 -43.46 -12.94
C GLU A 65 13.87 -42.82 -11.65
N SER A 66 12.56 -42.58 -11.61
CA SER A 66 11.81 -42.17 -10.43
C SER A 66 11.84 -43.29 -9.39
N GLY A 67 12.62 -43.10 -8.33
CA GLY A 67 12.57 -43.94 -7.14
C GLY A 67 11.28 -43.69 -6.36
N SER A 68 10.29 -44.56 -6.56
CA SER A 68 9.08 -44.64 -5.75
C SER A 68 9.40 -45.28 -4.40
N LEU A 69 9.50 -44.46 -3.35
CA LEU A 69 9.53 -44.98 -1.98
C LEU A 69 8.12 -45.40 -1.60
N GLN A 70 7.89 -46.71 -1.68
CA GLN A 70 6.74 -47.36 -1.07
C GLN A 70 6.88 -47.34 0.46
N VAL A 71 5.97 -46.65 1.13
CA VAL A 71 5.64 -46.91 2.54
C VAL A 71 4.23 -47.50 2.56
N ARG A 72 4.16 -48.84 2.56
CA ARG A 72 2.96 -49.59 2.88
C ARG A 72 3.10 -50.11 4.31
N SER A 73 2.32 -49.58 5.25
CA SER A 73 1.68 -50.41 6.27
C SER A 73 0.65 -49.65 7.13
N ILE A 74 -0.61 -50.01 6.91
CA ILE A 74 -1.62 -50.40 7.92
C ILE A 74 -2.06 -49.32 8.93
N VAL A 75 -3.22 -48.72 8.65
CA VAL A 75 -4.30 -48.60 9.64
C VAL A 75 -5.61 -49.01 8.96
N ARG A 76 -6.14 -50.17 9.37
CA ARG A 76 -7.45 -50.69 8.98
C ARG A 76 -8.52 -50.08 9.90
N TRP A 77 -9.47 -49.39 9.28
CA TRP A 77 -10.91 -49.31 9.57
C TRP A 77 -11.44 -49.50 11.00
N SER A 78 -12.29 -48.55 11.41
CA SER A 78 -13.68 -48.88 11.71
C SER A 78 -14.63 -47.81 11.16
N SER A 79 -15.34 -48.18 10.09
CA SER A 79 -16.42 -47.46 9.44
C SER A 79 -17.67 -47.44 10.32
N SER A 80 -18.06 -46.29 10.88
CA SER A 80 -19.30 -46.19 11.67
C SER A 80 -20.01 -44.84 11.62
N TRP A 81 -19.88 -44.03 10.57
CA TRP A 81 -20.63 -42.75 10.47
C TRP A 81 -21.27 -42.47 9.10
N LEU A 82 -21.42 -43.49 8.24
CA LEU A 82 -22.17 -43.43 6.96
C LEU A 82 -23.54 -44.14 7.00
N LEU A 83 -24.25 -44.08 8.13
CA LEU A 83 -25.64 -44.55 8.27
C LEU A 83 -26.53 -43.53 8.98
N ARG A 84 -26.41 -42.24 8.62
CA ARG A 84 -27.42 -41.21 8.93
C ARG A 84 -27.64 -40.24 7.76
N PHE A 85 -27.86 -40.80 6.57
CA PHE A 85 -28.56 -40.13 5.47
C PHE A 85 -29.68 -41.04 4.99
N ALA A 86 -30.91 -40.80 5.43
CA ALA A 86 -32.17 -41.08 4.70
C ALA A 86 -33.39 -40.71 5.57
N ALA A 87 -34.43 -40.18 4.92
CA ALA A 87 -35.70 -39.63 5.43
C ALA A 87 -35.59 -38.17 5.93
N VAL A 88 -36.20 -37.15 5.31
CA VAL A 88 -37.50 -37.07 4.62
C VAL A 88 -37.46 -35.97 3.56
N LEU A 89 -37.97 -36.27 2.35
CA LEU A 89 -38.21 -35.34 1.24
C LEU A 89 -39.60 -35.66 0.66
N ALA A 90 -40.47 -34.63 0.57
CA ALA A 90 -41.78 -34.52 -0.12
C ALA A 90 -42.75 -33.68 0.77
N LEU A 91 -43.58 -32.73 0.34
CA LEU A 91 -44.13 -32.31 -0.96
C LEU A 91 -44.90 -30.97 -0.75
N ALA A 92 -44.94 -30.08 -1.75
CA ALA A 92 -46.15 -29.41 -2.30
C ALA A 92 -45.91 -27.97 -2.81
N VAL A 93 -45.98 -27.85 -4.14
CA VAL A 93 -46.09 -26.63 -4.94
C VAL A 93 -47.50 -26.61 -5.54
N LEU A 94 -48.23 -25.50 -5.39
CA LEU A 94 -49.22 -24.88 -6.32
C LEU A 94 -50.33 -24.14 -5.56
N LEU A 95 -50.44 -22.82 -5.74
CA LEU A 95 -51.66 -22.12 -6.15
C LEU A 95 -51.37 -20.63 -6.41
N ALA A 96 -51.35 -20.28 -7.68
CA ALA A 96 -51.56 -18.93 -8.16
C ALA A 96 -53.07 -18.71 -8.33
N ALA A 97 -53.62 -17.61 -7.79
CA ALA A 97 -54.85 -17.00 -8.26
C ALA A 97 -55.10 -15.60 -7.65
N CYS A 98 -55.15 -14.62 -8.54
CA CYS A 98 -56.10 -13.48 -8.59
C CYS A 98 -55.93 -12.22 -7.71
N GLY A 99 -55.96 -11.08 -8.43
CA GLY A 99 -56.33 -9.73 -7.97
C GLY A 99 -55.17 -8.73 -8.11
N GLY A 100 -54.97 -8.02 -9.22
CA GLY A 100 -55.86 -6.99 -9.79
C GLY A 100 -55.58 -5.65 -9.08
N GLY A 101 -55.23 -4.53 -9.69
CA GLY A 101 -55.09 -4.12 -11.09
C GLY A 101 -54.80 -2.60 -11.09
N GLY A 102 -54.56 -2.05 -12.27
CA GLY A 102 -54.85 -0.64 -12.55
C GLY A 102 -53.67 0.34 -12.62
N GLY A 103 -53.29 0.67 -13.87
CA GLY A 103 -53.38 2.07 -14.28
C GLY A 103 -52.08 2.79 -14.62
N GLY A 104 -51.87 3.03 -15.91
CA GLY A 104 -51.44 4.35 -16.38
C GLY A 104 -50.02 4.48 -16.90
N ALA A 105 -49.79 4.04 -18.15
CA ALA A 105 -48.96 4.84 -19.05
C ALA A 105 -49.74 6.12 -19.43
N PRO A 106 -49.03 7.19 -19.79
CA PRO A 106 -49.20 7.63 -21.17
C PRO A 106 -47.89 7.92 -21.88
N ALA A 107 -48.02 7.85 -23.19
CA ALA A 107 -47.02 8.08 -24.21
C ALA A 107 -46.74 9.58 -24.45
N ALA A 108 -45.60 9.80 -25.09
CA ALA A 108 -45.34 10.78 -26.16
C ALA A 108 -45.76 12.24 -25.93
N GLY A 109 -44.76 13.10 -25.71
CA GLY A 109 -44.82 14.53 -25.96
C GLY A 109 -43.59 14.97 -26.75
N SER A 110 -43.84 15.47 -27.95
CA SER A 110 -42.89 15.86 -28.99
C SER A 110 -41.98 17.05 -28.62
N ALA A 111 -40.91 17.18 -29.41
CA ALA A 111 -39.87 18.23 -29.43
C ALA A 111 -40.37 19.69 -29.28
N PRO A 112 -39.45 20.63 -28.96
CA PRO A 112 -38.74 21.29 -30.06
C PRO A 112 -37.24 21.60 -29.80
N THR A 113 -36.41 21.36 -30.82
CA THR A 113 -35.18 22.13 -31.12
C THR A 113 -35.59 23.53 -31.58
N PRO A 114 -34.82 24.61 -31.32
CA PRO A 114 -33.61 24.95 -32.11
C PRO A 114 -32.51 25.60 -31.20
N ALA A 115 -31.30 25.96 -31.60
CA ALA A 115 -30.79 26.40 -32.88
C ALA A 115 -29.26 26.18 -32.95
N VAL A 116 -28.83 25.74 -34.13
CA VAL A 116 -27.45 25.78 -34.62
C VAL A 116 -27.04 27.24 -34.80
N VAL A 117 -25.89 27.65 -34.27
CA VAL A 117 -25.27 28.94 -34.57
C VAL A 117 -23.89 28.72 -35.16
N ALA A 118 -23.83 28.83 -36.49
CA ALA A 118 -22.71 29.32 -37.31
C ALA A 118 -23.18 29.25 -38.78
N PRO A 119 -22.64 30.03 -39.74
CA PRO A 119 -21.48 30.91 -39.67
C PRO A 119 -21.76 32.35 -40.16
N THR A 120 -20.84 33.28 -39.95
CA THR A 120 -20.81 34.55 -40.70
C THR A 120 -19.40 34.81 -41.21
N THR A 121 -19.24 34.60 -42.51
CA THR A 121 -18.19 35.13 -43.42
C THR A 121 -18.40 36.65 -43.58
N ALA A 122 -17.41 37.53 -43.43
CA ALA A 122 -16.42 38.00 -44.42
C ALA A 122 -15.98 39.45 -43.97
N PRO A 123 -15.00 40.16 -44.59
CA PRO A 123 -14.17 39.82 -45.73
C PRO A 123 -12.65 40.02 -45.52
N ALA A 124 -11.93 39.60 -46.57
CA ALA A 124 -10.51 39.69 -46.82
C ALA A 124 -9.96 41.13 -46.87
N GLY A 125 -8.67 41.27 -46.56
CA GLY A 125 -7.88 42.46 -46.88
C GLY A 125 -6.41 42.36 -46.46
N ALA A 126 -5.55 42.60 -47.44
CA ALA A 126 -4.13 42.97 -47.37
C ALA A 126 -3.06 41.85 -47.26
N GLN A 127 -2.51 41.54 -48.44
CA GLN A 127 -1.25 40.88 -48.71
C GLN A 127 -0.07 41.72 -48.18
N GLY A 128 0.86 41.10 -47.45
CA GLY A 128 2.14 41.66 -47.03
C GLY A 128 3.28 40.73 -47.44
N ALA A 129 4.28 41.31 -48.12
CA ALA A 129 5.32 40.63 -48.88
C ALA A 129 6.24 39.70 -48.07
N ALA A 130 6.63 38.60 -48.71
CA ALA A 130 7.57 37.60 -48.23
C ALA A 130 9.02 38.12 -48.21
N ALA A 131 9.71 37.94 -47.08
CA ALA A 131 11.17 38.05 -46.96
C ALA A 131 11.80 36.64 -47.08
N PRO A 132 13.01 36.50 -47.64
CA PRO A 132 13.60 35.20 -47.94
C PRO A 132 14.14 34.50 -46.68
N THR A 133 13.69 33.26 -46.48
CA THR A 133 14.12 32.31 -45.44
C THR A 133 15.51 31.75 -45.75
N ALA A 134 16.45 31.92 -44.83
CA ALA A 134 17.75 31.25 -44.85
C ALA A 134 17.60 29.75 -44.48
N PRO A 135 18.38 28.83 -45.07
CA PRO A 135 18.26 27.41 -44.79
C PRO A 135 18.68 27.05 -43.36
N ALA A 136 17.75 26.48 -42.60
CA ALA A 136 17.99 25.96 -41.25
C ALA A 136 18.87 24.71 -41.30
N GLN A 137 19.98 24.73 -40.54
CA GLN A 137 20.82 23.55 -40.33
C GLN A 137 20.08 22.49 -39.50
N PRO A 138 20.28 21.19 -39.76
CA PRO A 138 19.66 20.12 -38.97
C PRO A 138 20.24 20.13 -37.55
N GLN A 139 19.47 20.58 -36.56
CA GLN A 139 19.78 20.35 -35.16
C GLN A 139 19.59 18.87 -34.86
N ALA A 140 20.69 18.22 -34.49
CA ALA A 140 20.69 16.85 -34.00
C ALA A 140 19.67 16.72 -32.87
N SER A 141 18.71 15.83 -33.07
CA SER A 141 17.71 15.44 -32.07
C SER A 141 18.45 14.81 -30.89
N GLY A 142 18.70 15.60 -29.86
CA GLY A 142 19.12 15.10 -28.57
C GLY A 142 18.05 14.14 -28.07
N ALA A 143 18.43 12.91 -27.75
CA ALA A 143 17.55 11.93 -27.16
C ALA A 143 16.79 12.57 -26.00
N ALA A 144 15.47 12.67 -26.13
CA ALA A 144 14.60 13.17 -25.09
C ALA A 144 14.79 12.30 -23.85
N GLN A 145 15.51 12.81 -22.84
CA GLN A 145 15.36 12.31 -21.48
C GLN A 145 13.88 12.45 -21.15
N LYS A 146 13.18 11.31 -21.03
CA LYS A 146 11.85 11.27 -20.41
C LYS A 146 11.98 11.98 -19.06
N SER A 147 11.43 13.19 -18.93
CA SER A 147 11.26 13.78 -17.62
C SER A 147 10.38 12.82 -16.85
N SER A 148 10.92 12.17 -15.82
CA SER A 148 10.09 11.38 -14.90
C SER A 148 9.07 12.34 -14.32
N LYS A 149 7.77 12.10 -14.56
CA LYS A 149 6.74 12.83 -13.85
C LYS A 149 6.92 12.50 -12.36
N ASP A 150 7.13 13.52 -11.54
CA ASP A 150 7.21 13.38 -10.08
C ASP A 150 5.86 13.01 -9.47
N THR A 151 4.78 13.23 -10.22
CA THR A 151 3.40 12.93 -9.82
C THR A 151 2.77 11.91 -10.75
N LEU A 152 2.21 10.86 -10.17
CA LEU A 152 1.35 9.89 -10.86
C LEU A 152 -0.11 10.17 -10.48
N THR A 153 -0.97 10.44 -11.46
CA THR A 153 -2.41 10.60 -11.24
C THR A 153 -3.15 9.35 -11.72
N ILE A 154 -3.86 8.70 -10.80
CA ILE A 154 -4.65 7.49 -11.02
C ILE A 154 -6.12 7.84 -10.86
N VAL A 155 -6.96 7.38 -11.78
CA VAL A 155 -8.42 7.56 -11.69
C VAL A 155 -9.11 6.25 -11.38
N PHE A 156 -10.02 6.31 -10.41
CA PHE A 156 -10.94 5.25 -10.03
C PHE A 156 -12.37 5.58 -10.45
N GLN A 157 -13.16 4.55 -10.76
CA GLN A 157 -14.59 4.71 -11.01
C GLN A 157 -15.41 4.94 -9.73
N ALA A 158 -14.98 4.36 -8.61
CA ALA A 158 -15.69 4.43 -7.34
C ALA A 158 -14.84 5.08 -6.24
N ASN A 159 -15.54 5.55 -5.22
CA ASN A 159 -14.97 6.28 -4.10
C ASN A 159 -14.32 5.34 -3.08
N GLN A 160 -13.26 5.82 -2.43
CA GLN A 160 -12.72 5.20 -1.21
C GLN A 160 -13.61 5.55 -0.02
N GLY A 161 -13.90 4.56 0.83
CA GLY A 161 -14.66 4.73 2.07
C GLY A 161 -13.75 4.94 3.28
N THR A 162 -12.69 4.13 3.39
CA THR A 162 -11.74 4.13 4.52
C THR A 162 -10.32 3.77 4.09
N LEU A 163 -9.33 4.38 4.74
CA LEU A 163 -7.91 4.01 4.63
C LEU A 163 -7.41 3.22 5.86
N ASP A 164 -8.32 2.70 6.68
CA ASP A 164 -8.00 1.72 7.71
C ASP A 164 -7.98 0.31 7.11
N PRO A 165 -6.84 -0.40 7.12
CA PRO A 165 -6.73 -1.70 6.49
C PRO A 165 -7.58 -2.78 7.17
N HIS A 166 -7.96 -2.60 8.45
CA HIS A 166 -8.87 -3.54 9.11
C HIS A 166 -10.34 -3.39 8.66
N PHE A 167 -10.68 -2.37 7.87
CA PHE A 167 -12.04 -2.16 7.32
C PHE A 167 -12.07 -2.06 5.78
N ALA A 168 -10.99 -1.65 5.14
CA ALA A 168 -10.88 -1.49 3.69
C ALA A 168 -11.17 -2.79 2.93
N ALA A 169 -12.22 -2.77 2.10
CA ALA A 169 -12.73 -3.94 1.41
C ALA A 169 -12.76 -3.79 -0.11
N THR A 170 -12.80 -2.56 -0.60
CA THR A 170 -12.85 -2.27 -2.04
C THR A 170 -11.45 -2.24 -2.63
N ASN A 171 -11.33 -2.53 -3.93
CA ASN A 171 -10.03 -2.53 -4.61
C ASN A 171 -9.36 -1.15 -4.56
N GLN A 172 -10.16 -0.07 -4.63
CA GLN A 172 -9.69 1.31 -4.60
C GLN A 172 -9.04 1.67 -3.25
N GLU A 173 -9.62 1.20 -2.15
CA GLU A 173 -9.03 1.35 -0.81
C GLU A 173 -7.77 0.49 -0.67
N LEU A 174 -7.83 -0.76 -1.13
CA LEU A 174 -6.71 -1.70 -1.04
C LEU A 174 -5.48 -1.24 -1.84
N LEU A 175 -5.67 -0.58 -2.98
CA LEU A 175 -4.57 -0.03 -3.78
C LEU A 175 -3.83 1.08 -3.04
N VAL A 176 -4.54 1.95 -2.32
CA VAL A 176 -3.89 2.99 -1.50
C VAL A 176 -3.30 2.38 -0.23
N ASN A 177 -4.02 1.51 0.46
CA ASN A 177 -3.53 0.88 1.69
C ASN A 177 -2.26 0.06 1.49
N ARG A 178 -2.13 -0.67 0.38
CA ARG A 178 -0.90 -1.43 0.05
C ARG A 178 0.34 -0.56 -0.10
N ASN A 179 0.17 0.74 -0.33
CA ASN A 179 1.26 1.71 -0.44
C ASN A 179 1.55 2.44 0.88
N ILE A 180 0.56 2.53 1.77
CA ILE A 180 0.71 3.19 3.08
C ILE A 180 1.22 2.20 4.14
N TYR A 181 0.73 0.97 4.12
CA TYR A 181 1.01 -0.04 5.14
C TYR A 181 1.92 -1.15 4.62
N SER A 182 2.77 -1.66 5.51
CA SER A 182 3.56 -2.88 5.31
C SER A 182 2.95 -4.04 6.11
N ALA A 183 3.34 -5.26 5.78
CA ALA A 183 2.92 -6.47 6.49
C ALA A 183 4.14 -7.31 6.90
N LEU A 184 3.95 -8.46 7.54
CA LEU A 184 5.09 -9.31 7.88
C LEU A 184 5.76 -9.90 6.64
N LEU A 185 4.93 -10.32 5.68
CA LEU A 185 5.35 -10.93 4.42
C LEU A 185 4.81 -10.14 3.24
N LYS A 186 5.35 -10.41 2.05
CA LYS A 186 4.81 -9.95 0.77
C LYS A 186 5.06 -11.00 -0.30
N TYR A 187 4.34 -10.86 -1.42
CA TYR A 187 4.63 -11.66 -2.60
C TYR A 187 5.84 -11.10 -3.34
N LYS A 188 6.64 -11.99 -3.92
CA LYS A 188 7.61 -11.58 -4.94
C LYS A 188 6.86 -11.02 -6.15
N PRO A 189 7.45 -10.05 -6.88
CA PRO A 189 6.87 -9.56 -8.12
C PRO A 189 6.51 -10.72 -9.06
N ASP A 190 5.31 -10.64 -9.64
CA ASP A 190 4.79 -11.60 -10.62
C ASP A 190 4.79 -13.08 -10.16
N SER A 191 4.68 -13.30 -8.85
CA SER A 191 4.74 -14.64 -8.25
C SER A 191 3.80 -14.79 -7.05
N THR A 192 3.43 -16.03 -6.74
CA THR A 192 2.72 -16.40 -5.50
C THR A 192 3.69 -16.80 -4.37
N GLU A 193 4.99 -16.75 -4.62
CA GLU A 193 6.02 -17.03 -3.63
C GLU A 193 6.13 -15.89 -2.60
N LEU A 194 6.17 -16.26 -1.32
CA LEU A 194 6.31 -15.31 -0.22
C LEU A 194 7.77 -14.92 0.00
N THR A 195 7.98 -13.66 0.38
CA THR A 195 9.25 -13.12 0.87
C THR A 195 8.99 -12.23 2.09
N GLY A 196 10.03 -11.99 2.89
CA GLY A 196 9.95 -11.08 4.02
C GLY A 196 9.63 -9.64 3.62
N ASP A 197 8.84 -8.96 4.45
CA ASP A 197 8.61 -7.51 4.39
C ASP A 197 9.04 -6.86 5.72
N LEU A 198 8.15 -6.72 6.71
CA LEU A 198 8.52 -6.34 8.08
C LEU A 198 9.23 -7.47 8.83
N ALA A 199 9.04 -8.73 8.42
CA ALA A 199 9.80 -9.86 8.92
C ALA A 199 11.04 -10.12 8.06
N THR A 200 12.18 -10.37 8.70
CA THR A 200 13.43 -10.77 8.04
C THR A 200 13.51 -12.27 7.82
N SER A 201 12.88 -13.06 8.68
CA SER A 201 12.79 -14.53 8.57
C SER A 201 11.61 -15.06 9.40
N TRP A 202 11.20 -16.30 9.12
CA TRP A 202 10.17 -16.99 9.88
C TRP A 202 10.31 -18.51 9.80
N ASP A 203 9.82 -19.19 10.84
CA ASP A 203 9.81 -20.64 10.94
C ASP A 203 8.44 -21.13 11.40
N ALA A 204 7.99 -22.25 10.85
CA ALA A 204 6.80 -22.97 11.30
C ALA A 204 7.20 -24.12 12.22
N SER A 205 6.44 -24.37 13.28
CA SER A 205 6.65 -25.57 14.10
C SER A 205 6.30 -26.84 13.32
N PRO A 206 6.92 -28.00 13.65
CA PRO A 206 6.66 -29.25 12.94
C PRO A 206 5.19 -29.70 12.93
N ASP A 207 4.40 -29.30 13.93
CA ASP A 207 2.98 -29.57 14.05
C ASP A 207 2.08 -28.55 13.30
N GLY A 208 2.65 -27.48 12.74
CA GLY A 208 1.93 -26.41 12.05
C GLY A 208 1.07 -25.52 12.95
N LEU A 209 1.19 -25.63 14.28
CA LEU A 209 0.39 -24.90 15.26
C LEU A 209 1.01 -23.57 15.69
N SER A 210 2.26 -23.31 15.33
CA SER A 210 2.90 -22.03 15.63
C SER A 210 3.85 -21.56 14.55
N TYR A 211 3.94 -20.24 14.42
CA TYR A 211 4.83 -19.56 13.49
C TYR A 211 5.61 -18.48 14.23
N THR A 212 6.93 -18.50 14.15
CA THR A 212 7.80 -17.51 14.80
C THR A 212 8.45 -16.63 13.75
N PHE A 213 8.37 -15.31 13.92
CA PHE A 213 8.92 -14.33 12.99
C PHE A 213 9.99 -13.48 13.68
N LYS A 214 11.08 -13.25 12.96
CA LYS A 214 12.09 -12.23 13.31
C LYS A 214 11.78 -10.95 12.55
N LEU A 215 11.74 -9.82 13.25
CA LEU A 215 11.31 -8.54 12.74
C LEU A 215 12.49 -7.64 12.40
N ARG A 216 12.27 -6.75 11.44
CA ARG A 216 13.19 -5.64 11.16
C ARG A 216 13.33 -4.71 12.35
N GLN A 217 14.52 -4.13 12.49
CA GLN A 217 14.86 -3.17 13.55
C GLN A 217 15.01 -1.73 13.02
N ASP A 218 15.01 -1.55 11.71
CA ASP A 218 15.23 -0.30 10.98
C ASP A 218 13.92 0.30 10.44
N VAL A 219 12.81 0.07 11.14
CA VAL A 219 11.47 0.49 10.69
C VAL A 219 10.89 1.51 11.64
N ASP A 220 10.59 2.68 11.09
CA ASP A 220 9.88 3.75 11.77
C ASP A 220 8.43 3.84 11.29
N TRP A 221 7.53 4.14 12.23
CA TRP A 221 6.19 4.57 11.89
C TRP A 221 6.22 5.97 11.26
N GLN A 222 5.37 6.15 10.26
CA GLN A 222 5.10 7.44 9.65
C GLN A 222 4.60 8.46 10.68
N LYS A 223 4.67 9.76 10.35
CA LYS A 223 4.18 10.86 11.18
C LYS A 223 4.74 10.90 12.62
N GLY A 224 5.92 10.31 12.85
CA GLY A 224 6.63 10.39 14.13
C GLY A 224 6.06 9.48 15.23
N PHE A 225 5.33 8.42 14.89
CA PHE A 225 4.74 7.47 15.86
C PHE A 225 5.74 6.47 16.49
N GLY A 226 7.05 6.73 16.35
CA GLY A 226 8.13 5.94 16.95
C GLY A 226 8.54 4.73 16.12
N HIS A 227 9.26 3.81 16.75
CA HIS A 227 9.81 2.61 16.12
C HIS A 227 8.80 1.47 16.09
N PHE A 228 8.85 0.65 15.03
CA PHE A 228 8.07 -0.57 14.89
C PHE A 228 8.65 -1.69 15.76
N THR A 229 7.76 -2.41 16.47
CA THR A 229 8.13 -3.53 17.36
C THR A 229 7.12 -4.68 17.29
N ALA A 230 7.46 -5.82 17.90
CA ALA A 230 6.57 -6.97 18.05
C ALA A 230 5.27 -6.64 18.79
N ASN A 231 5.27 -5.64 19.68
CA ASN A 231 4.06 -5.16 20.35
C ASN A 231 3.06 -4.55 19.36
N ASP A 232 3.53 -3.91 18.28
CA ASP A 232 2.64 -3.37 17.25
C ASP A 232 1.98 -4.48 16.44
N VAL A 233 2.72 -5.56 16.15
CA VAL A 233 2.16 -6.76 15.50
C VAL A 233 1.05 -7.35 16.36
N LYS A 234 1.34 -7.59 17.65
CA LYS A 234 0.36 -8.10 18.60
C LYS A 234 -0.86 -7.17 18.68
N GLY A 235 -0.64 -5.88 18.89
CA GLY A 235 -1.72 -4.89 19.00
C GLY A 235 -2.60 -4.82 17.75
N SER A 236 -2.01 -4.92 16.56
CA SER A 236 -2.76 -4.93 15.30
C SER A 236 -3.69 -6.14 15.21
N PHE A 237 -3.20 -7.36 15.43
CA PHE A 237 -4.02 -8.57 15.38
C PHE A 237 -5.03 -8.67 16.53
N ASP A 238 -4.69 -8.18 17.72
CA ASP A 238 -5.62 -8.08 18.84
C ASP A 238 -6.78 -7.14 18.48
N ARG A 239 -6.47 -5.95 17.95
CA ARG A 239 -7.47 -4.99 17.47
C ARG A 239 -8.34 -5.61 16.38
N LEU A 240 -7.74 -6.26 15.38
CA LEU A 240 -8.46 -6.89 14.26
C LEU A 240 -9.52 -7.87 14.77
N LYS A 241 -9.17 -8.67 15.78
CA LYS A 241 -10.05 -9.71 16.35
C LYS A 241 -11.03 -9.19 17.41
N ALA A 242 -10.82 -7.99 17.94
CA ALA A 242 -11.62 -7.47 19.03
C ALA A 242 -13.09 -7.27 18.59
N PRO A 243 -14.09 -7.79 19.35
CA PRO A 243 -15.50 -7.69 18.97
C PRO A 243 -15.99 -6.25 18.76
N GLU A 244 -15.45 -5.30 19.52
CA GLU A 244 -15.75 -3.88 19.43
C GLU A 244 -15.24 -3.24 18.14
N THR A 245 -14.15 -3.75 17.56
CA THR A 245 -13.63 -3.28 16.26
C THR A 245 -14.60 -3.64 15.15
N LYS A 246 -15.32 -4.77 15.23
CA LYS A 246 -16.25 -5.25 14.19
C LYS A 246 -15.60 -5.29 12.80
N SER A 247 -14.32 -5.67 12.74
CA SER A 247 -13.63 -5.80 11.45
C SER A 247 -14.33 -6.87 10.60
N PRO A 248 -14.64 -6.58 9.31
CA PRO A 248 -15.16 -7.59 8.40
C PRO A 248 -14.17 -8.73 8.13
N PHE A 249 -12.89 -8.56 8.49
CA PHE A 249 -11.83 -9.53 8.25
C PHE A 249 -11.44 -10.33 9.50
N ALA A 250 -12.06 -10.07 10.66
CA ALA A 250 -11.79 -10.83 11.89
C ALA A 250 -11.95 -12.35 11.67
N GLY A 251 -12.97 -12.75 10.90
CA GLY A 251 -13.22 -14.16 10.58
C GLY A 251 -12.15 -14.82 9.70
N SER A 252 -11.34 -14.05 8.97
CA SER A 252 -10.26 -14.60 8.14
C SER A 252 -9.08 -15.15 8.95
N VAL A 253 -8.96 -14.71 10.20
CA VAL A 253 -7.93 -15.16 11.15
C VAL A 253 -8.56 -15.93 12.32
N SER A 254 -9.68 -16.61 12.10
CA SER A 254 -10.39 -17.36 13.15
C SER A 254 -9.54 -18.45 13.80
N MET A 255 -8.61 -19.04 13.05
CA MET A 255 -7.65 -20.03 13.55
C MET A 255 -6.55 -19.44 14.42
N LEU A 256 -6.33 -18.11 14.39
CA LEU A 256 -5.33 -17.46 15.21
C LEU A 256 -5.81 -17.43 16.65
N LYS A 257 -5.19 -18.20 17.54
CA LYS A 257 -5.50 -18.21 18.97
C LYS A 257 -4.89 -17.00 19.66
N GLU A 258 -3.60 -16.78 19.48
CA GLU A 258 -2.83 -15.79 20.22
C GLU A 258 -1.63 -15.27 19.41
N VAL A 259 -1.29 -14.00 19.61
CA VAL A 259 -0.01 -13.42 19.22
C VAL A 259 0.80 -13.15 20.47
N GLN A 260 1.95 -13.80 20.59
CA GLN A 260 2.88 -13.69 21.71
C GLN A 260 4.07 -12.82 21.32
N VAL A 261 4.41 -11.86 22.17
CA VAL A 261 5.65 -11.08 22.07
C VAL A 261 6.72 -11.84 22.82
N VAL A 262 7.70 -12.40 22.10
CA VAL A 262 8.83 -13.14 22.69
C VAL A 262 9.90 -12.15 23.16
N ASP A 263 10.18 -11.16 22.31
CA ASP A 263 11.01 -9.99 22.58
C ASP A 263 10.59 -8.85 21.63
N ASP A 264 11.24 -7.69 21.71
CA ASP A 264 10.88 -6.50 20.92
C ASP A 264 10.87 -6.72 19.40
N TYR A 265 11.61 -7.72 18.89
CA TYR A 265 11.74 -8.01 17.47
C TYR A 265 11.47 -9.48 17.13
N THR A 266 10.77 -10.19 18.01
CA THR A 266 10.37 -11.58 17.80
C THR A 266 8.93 -11.76 18.22
N VAL A 267 8.11 -12.20 17.28
CA VAL A 267 6.68 -12.47 17.50
C VAL A 267 6.37 -13.92 17.17
N LYS A 268 5.56 -14.57 18.01
CA LYS A 268 5.09 -15.93 17.81
C LYS A 268 3.58 -15.96 17.69
N PHE A 269 3.08 -16.46 16.58
CA PHE A 269 1.65 -16.73 16.37
C PHE A 269 1.35 -18.15 16.82
N ILE A 270 0.27 -18.33 17.59
CA ILE A 270 -0.26 -19.61 18.03
C ILE A 270 -1.61 -19.83 17.37
N LEU A 271 -1.78 -20.97 16.70
CA LEU A 271 -3.01 -21.34 16.03
C LEU A 271 -3.80 -22.39 16.83
N SER A 272 -5.12 -22.42 16.68
CA SER A 272 -5.99 -23.46 17.25
C SER A 272 -5.97 -24.76 16.46
N GLU A 273 -5.61 -24.70 15.18
CA GLU A 273 -5.51 -25.82 14.27
C GLU A 273 -4.42 -25.55 13.22
N PRO A 274 -3.78 -26.59 12.65
CA PRO A 274 -2.78 -26.39 11.61
C PRO A 274 -3.42 -25.76 10.36
N TYR A 275 -2.84 -24.65 9.90
CA TYR A 275 -3.33 -23.96 8.70
C TYR A 275 -2.16 -23.55 7.81
N ALA A 276 -1.91 -24.33 6.75
CA ALA A 276 -0.74 -24.14 5.87
C ALA A 276 -0.77 -22.80 5.11
N ALA A 277 -1.96 -22.24 4.87
CA ALA A 277 -2.11 -20.95 4.20
C ALA A 277 -1.95 -19.75 5.15
N PHE A 278 -1.69 -19.97 6.45
CA PHE A 278 -1.54 -18.89 7.43
C PHE A 278 -0.53 -17.81 7.03
N PRO A 279 0.68 -18.14 6.51
CA PRO A 279 1.63 -17.12 6.06
C PRO A 279 1.07 -16.18 4.98
N HIS A 280 0.17 -16.65 4.12
CA HIS A 280 -0.45 -15.82 3.09
C HIS A 280 -1.42 -14.76 3.66
N LEU A 281 -1.99 -15.02 4.84
CA LEU A 281 -2.83 -14.06 5.57
C LEU A 281 -2.00 -12.92 6.18
N LEU A 282 -0.68 -13.08 6.27
CA LEU A 282 0.26 -12.10 6.83
C LEU A 282 0.90 -11.21 5.76
N THR A 283 0.34 -11.21 4.55
CA THR A 283 0.72 -10.31 3.46
C THR A 283 0.01 -8.97 3.55
N ASN A 284 0.41 -7.96 2.78
CA ASN A 284 -0.20 -6.63 2.77
C ASN A 284 -1.59 -6.62 2.10
N TYR A 285 -2.49 -7.51 2.53
CA TYR A 285 -3.83 -7.66 2.01
C TYR A 285 -4.82 -7.94 3.14
N ARG A 286 -5.90 -7.15 3.19
CA ARG A 286 -6.99 -7.26 4.17
C ARG A 286 -6.50 -7.30 5.62
N ALA A 287 -6.45 -8.47 6.23
CA ALA A 287 -6.11 -8.67 7.64
C ALA A 287 -4.61 -8.53 7.94
N GLY A 288 -3.72 -8.69 6.96
CA GLY A 288 -2.28 -8.78 7.20
C GLY A 288 -1.49 -7.48 7.37
N PRO A 289 -1.89 -6.29 6.83
CA PRO A 289 -1.20 -5.03 7.10
C PRO A 289 -1.15 -4.72 8.60
N ILE A 290 0.01 -4.27 9.09
CA ILE A 290 0.19 -3.94 10.51
C ILE A 290 -0.23 -2.49 10.78
N VAL A 291 -1.07 -2.30 11.80
CA VAL A 291 -1.63 -1.01 12.20
C VAL A 291 -1.03 -0.54 13.53
N ASN A 292 -0.67 0.74 13.60
CA ASN A 292 -0.28 1.37 14.86
C ASN A 292 -1.52 1.69 15.70
N VAL A 293 -1.79 0.88 16.73
CA VAL A 293 -2.97 1.04 17.60
C VAL A 293 -2.98 2.39 18.33
N LYS A 294 -1.82 2.96 18.67
CA LYS A 294 -1.75 4.29 19.31
C LYS A 294 -2.24 5.37 18.35
N ALA A 295 -1.87 5.30 17.06
CA ALA A 295 -2.37 6.21 16.03
C ALA A 295 -3.89 6.07 15.85
N VAL A 296 -4.41 4.84 15.82
CA VAL A 296 -5.87 4.60 15.77
C VAL A 296 -6.56 5.24 16.96
N GLN A 297 -6.04 5.05 18.17
CA GLN A 297 -6.63 5.63 19.39
C GLN A 297 -6.56 7.17 19.39
N GLN A 298 -5.44 7.73 18.95
CA GLN A 298 -5.22 9.18 18.91
C GLN A 298 -6.14 9.87 17.90
N PHE A 299 -6.30 9.30 16.70
CA PHE A 299 -7.13 9.90 15.66
C PHE A 299 -8.60 9.47 15.73
N GLY A 300 -8.91 8.36 16.39
CA GLY A 300 -10.27 7.85 16.53
C GLY A 300 -10.95 7.69 15.16
N LYS A 301 -12.13 8.30 15.01
CA LYS A 301 -12.89 8.29 13.75
C LYS A 301 -12.13 8.92 12.57
N ASP A 302 -11.18 9.82 12.83
CA ASP A 302 -10.46 10.52 11.77
C ASP A 302 -9.31 9.66 11.21
N TYR A 303 -9.04 8.48 11.81
CA TYR A 303 -8.03 7.53 11.32
C TYR A 303 -8.30 7.07 9.88
N ASP A 304 -9.57 6.96 9.48
CA ASP A 304 -10.00 6.59 8.12
C ASP A 304 -9.39 7.49 7.03
N TRP A 305 -9.06 8.74 7.37
CA TRP A 305 -8.44 9.73 6.49
C TRP A 305 -7.20 10.38 7.14
N ASN A 306 -6.61 9.69 8.10
CA ASN A 306 -5.34 10.05 8.70
C ASN A 306 -4.52 8.79 9.03
N PRO A 307 -4.32 7.88 8.06
CA PRO A 307 -3.67 6.61 8.31
C PRO A 307 -2.20 6.82 8.69
N VAL A 308 -1.67 5.88 9.47
CA VAL A 308 -0.25 5.81 9.87
C VAL A 308 0.25 4.40 9.59
N GLY A 309 1.12 4.28 8.58
CA GLY A 309 1.74 3.02 8.22
C GLY A 309 3.25 3.02 8.38
N THR A 310 3.88 2.01 7.79
CA THR A 310 5.34 1.84 7.65
C THR A 310 5.74 1.64 6.18
N GLY A 311 4.82 1.91 5.26
CA GLY A 311 4.97 1.65 3.83
C GLY A 311 5.75 2.71 3.06
N PRO A 312 5.90 2.50 1.74
CA PRO A 312 6.65 3.37 0.84
C PRO A 312 6.03 4.74 0.63
N TYR A 313 4.73 4.94 0.91
CA TYR A 313 4.07 6.23 0.79
C TYR A 313 3.35 6.61 2.08
N GLN A 314 3.20 7.92 2.32
CA GLN A 314 2.48 8.48 3.45
C GLN A 314 1.28 9.29 2.96
N PHE A 315 0.17 9.23 3.68
CA PHE A 315 -0.97 10.09 3.38
C PHE A 315 -0.63 11.56 3.65
N GLU A 316 -0.73 12.39 2.61
CA GLU A 316 -0.53 13.83 2.66
C GLU A 316 -1.85 14.54 2.97
N SER A 317 -2.86 14.32 2.14
CA SER A 317 -4.17 14.96 2.23
C SER A 317 -5.19 14.25 1.34
N GLY A 318 -6.47 14.54 1.52
CA GLY A 318 -7.50 14.03 0.63
C GLY A 318 -8.87 14.58 1.00
N VAL A 319 -9.78 14.54 0.04
CA VAL A 319 -11.20 14.81 0.28
C VAL A 319 -11.91 13.47 0.21
N PRO A 320 -12.56 13.03 1.30
CA PRO A 320 -13.28 11.77 1.32
C PRO A 320 -14.19 11.64 0.11
N LYS A 321 -14.13 10.50 -0.58
CA LYS A 321 -14.93 10.19 -1.76
C LYS A 321 -14.67 11.10 -2.98
N GLN A 322 -13.52 11.78 -3.05
CA GLN A 322 -13.15 12.56 -4.24
C GLN A 322 -11.70 12.31 -4.63
N GLU A 323 -10.78 12.48 -3.67
CA GLU A 323 -9.36 12.27 -3.91
C GLU A 323 -8.58 11.89 -2.65
N ALA A 324 -7.46 11.19 -2.88
CA ALA A 324 -6.44 10.95 -1.88
C ALA A 324 -5.07 11.24 -2.50
N ILE A 325 -4.22 11.89 -1.72
CA ILE A 325 -2.87 12.26 -2.11
C ILE A 325 -1.92 11.57 -1.14
N ILE A 326 -1.02 10.78 -1.68
CA ILE A 326 0.05 10.13 -0.93
C ILE A 326 1.41 10.57 -1.48
N THR A 327 2.39 10.73 -0.61
CA THR A 327 3.75 11.18 -0.95
C THR A 327 4.78 10.15 -0.56
N ALA A 328 5.91 10.14 -1.27
CA ALA A 328 7.01 9.24 -1.00
C ALA A 328 7.44 9.31 0.48
N ASN A 329 7.59 8.15 1.11
CA ASN A 329 8.22 8.04 2.41
C ASN A 329 9.73 7.96 2.23
N ASP A 330 10.42 9.08 2.39
CA ASP A 330 11.88 9.13 2.28
C ASP A 330 12.62 8.28 3.31
N ARG A 331 11.93 7.88 4.39
CA ARG A 331 12.45 7.00 5.46
C ARG A 331 11.95 5.56 5.34
N TYR A 332 11.37 5.17 4.20
CA TYR A 332 10.96 3.78 4.01
C TYR A 332 12.17 2.85 4.07
N PHE A 333 12.08 1.79 4.87
CA PHE A 333 13.16 0.81 5.07
C PHE A 333 13.56 0.07 3.77
N GLY A 334 12.68 0.04 2.77
CA GLY A 334 12.96 -0.49 1.43
C GLY A 334 13.58 0.52 0.46
N GLY A 335 13.88 1.73 0.91
CA GLY A 335 14.36 2.85 0.09
C GLY A 335 13.23 3.71 -0.48
N PRO A 336 13.44 5.01 -0.68
CA PRO A 336 12.39 5.92 -1.15
C PRO A 336 11.85 5.50 -2.53
N PRO A 337 10.52 5.50 -2.74
CA PRO A 337 9.99 5.22 -4.07
C PRO A 337 10.39 6.34 -5.06
N PRO A 338 10.52 6.00 -6.35
CA PRO A 338 10.95 6.96 -7.37
C PRO A 338 9.89 8.02 -7.67
N ILE A 339 8.60 7.68 -7.56
CA ILE A 339 7.49 8.60 -7.75
C ILE A 339 7.28 9.37 -6.44
N LYS A 340 7.32 10.71 -6.51
CA LYS A 340 7.29 11.57 -5.31
C LYS A 340 5.88 11.78 -4.77
N ARG A 341 4.88 11.77 -5.65
CA ARG A 341 3.48 12.01 -5.29
C ARG A 341 2.57 11.12 -6.12
N VAL A 342 1.58 10.51 -5.49
CA VAL A 342 0.50 9.79 -6.17
C VAL A 342 -0.82 10.45 -5.79
N VAL A 343 -1.60 10.81 -6.79
CA VAL A 343 -2.92 11.40 -6.64
C VAL A 343 -3.94 10.40 -7.16
N THR A 344 -4.85 9.96 -6.30
CA THR A 344 -5.99 9.15 -6.72
C THR A 344 -7.22 10.02 -6.80
N ARG A 345 -7.96 9.98 -7.92
CA ARG A 345 -9.20 10.74 -8.12
C ARG A 345 -10.35 9.79 -8.43
N THR A 346 -11.57 10.17 -8.07
CA THR A 346 -12.76 9.44 -8.50
C THR A 346 -13.50 10.17 -9.61
N ILE A 347 -13.69 9.49 -10.73
CA ILE A 347 -14.50 9.94 -11.87
C ILE A 347 -15.49 8.82 -12.21
N PRO A 348 -16.78 8.94 -11.88
CA PRO A 348 -17.73 7.83 -12.07
C PRO A 348 -18.01 7.45 -13.53
N ASP A 349 -17.96 8.43 -14.43
CA ASP A 349 -18.27 8.24 -15.85
C ASP A 349 -17.07 7.70 -16.63
N MET A 350 -17.23 6.53 -17.25
CA MET A 350 -16.14 5.85 -17.96
C MET A 350 -15.73 6.60 -19.24
N ASN A 351 -16.66 7.24 -19.93
CA ASN A 351 -16.32 7.99 -21.15
C ASN A 351 -15.46 9.22 -20.80
N ALA A 352 -15.81 9.93 -19.73
CA ALA A 352 -14.98 10.99 -19.18
C ALA A 352 -13.59 10.47 -18.75
N GLN A 353 -13.54 9.27 -18.15
CA GLN A 353 -12.27 8.60 -17.82
C GLN A 353 -11.39 8.36 -19.06
N VAL A 354 -11.95 7.87 -20.16
CA VAL A 354 -11.16 7.62 -21.39
C VAL A 354 -10.71 8.95 -22.00
N VAL A 355 -11.62 9.92 -22.16
CA VAL A 355 -11.30 11.23 -22.75
C VAL A 355 -10.22 11.97 -21.95
N GLY A 356 -10.27 11.92 -20.61
CA GLY A 356 -9.25 12.54 -19.78
C GLY A 356 -7.89 11.81 -19.84
N LEU A 357 -7.88 10.49 -20.07
CA LEU A 357 -6.63 9.73 -20.28
C LEU A 357 -5.99 10.11 -21.62
N GLU A 358 -6.79 10.11 -22.69
CA GLU A 358 -6.34 10.44 -24.05
C GLU A 358 -5.83 11.88 -24.16
N SER A 359 -6.45 12.81 -23.42
CA SER A 359 -5.99 14.21 -23.33
C SER A 359 -4.84 14.43 -22.34
N GLY A 360 -4.37 13.39 -21.65
CA GLY A 360 -3.22 13.43 -20.75
C GLY A 360 -3.48 14.13 -19.40
N GLN A 361 -4.74 14.25 -18.97
CA GLN A 361 -5.11 14.84 -17.68
C GLN A 361 -4.70 13.97 -16.47
N TYR A 362 -4.47 12.68 -16.70
CA TYR A 362 -3.95 11.71 -15.74
C TYR A 362 -3.23 10.58 -16.46
N ASP A 363 -2.56 9.73 -15.68
CA ASP A 363 -1.56 8.79 -16.18
C ASP A 363 -2.07 7.35 -16.22
N MET A 364 -3.07 7.03 -15.40
CA MET A 364 -3.59 5.67 -15.26
C MET A 364 -5.09 5.66 -15.00
N LEU A 365 -5.79 4.75 -15.67
CA LEU A 365 -7.14 4.34 -15.32
C LEU A 365 -7.10 3.00 -14.61
N TYR A 366 -7.82 2.91 -13.50
CA TYR A 366 -8.13 1.62 -12.89
C TYR A 366 -9.52 1.19 -13.34
N VAL A 367 -9.55 0.21 -14.24
CA VAL A 367 -10.76 -0.35 -14.83
C VAL A 367 -11.00 -1.77 -14.31
N ALA A 368 -12.26 -2.12 -14.09
CA ALA A 368 -12.62 -3.50 -13.78
C ALA A 368 -12.42 -4.37 -15.02
N ALA A 369 -12.02 -5.64 -14.83
CA ALA A 369 -11.69 -6.53 -15.95
C ALA A 369 -12.87 -6.70 -16.92
N GLU A 370 -14.10 -6.65 -16.41
CA GLU A 370 -15.34 -6.75 -17.19
C GLU A 370 -15.56 -5.58 -18.14
N GLN A 371 -14.88 -4.44 -17.91
CA GLN A 371 -15.00 -3.24 -18.73
C GLN A 371 -13.97 -3.19 -19.85
N VAL A 372 -12.96 -4.07 -19.80
CA VAL A 372 -11.97 -4.23 -20.86
C VAL A 372 -12.53 -5.26 -21.84
N GLN A 373 -13.21 -4.81 -22.89
CA GLN A 373 -13.56 -5.71 -24.00
C GLN A 373 -12.28 -6.13 -24.75
N PRO A 374 -12.12 -7.42 -25.09
CA PRO A 374 -10.93 -7.96 -25.73
C PRO A 374 -10.67 -7.40 -27.14
#